data_AF-A0A376L253-F1
#
_entry.id   AF-A0A376L253-F1
#
_cell.length_a   1.000
_cell.length_b   1.000
_cell.length_c   1.000
_cell.angle_alpha   90.00
_cell.angle_beta   90.00
_cell.angle_gamma   90.00
#
_symmetry.space_group_name_H-M   'P 1'
#
loop_
_entity.id
_entity.type
_entity.pdbx_description
1 polymer ?
#
loop_
_entity_poly.entity_id
_entity_poly.type
_entity_poly.pdbx_seq_one_letter_code
_entity_poly.pdbx_strand_id
1 'polypeptide(L)'
;MTLKLKLDKAGKSRVDLLARVKLSHDKLKDLRERKASLEARALEALSKNVNPSLINEVAEEIARLENLITAEEQVLSNLEVSRDGVEKSSYSDSAAYRSV
;
A
#
# COMPACT_ATOMS: atom_id res chain seq x y z
N MET A 1 -21.76 -26.82 -8.31
CA MET A 1 -21.21 -25.83 -7.35
C MET A 1 -22.35 -24.95 -6.86
N THR A 2 -22.70 -24.99 -5.57
CA THR A 2 -23.85 -24.28 -5.00
C THR A 2 -23.55 -22.79 -4.76
N LEU A 3 -24.55 -21.93 -4.85
CA LEU A 3 -24.42 -20.47 -4.71
C LEU A 3 -23.83 -20.04 -3.35
N LYS A 4 -24.12 -20.79 -2.29
CA LYS A 4 -23.58 -20.61 -0.93
C LYS A 4 -22.05 -20.71 -0.89
N LEU A 5 -21.46 -21.67 -1.64
CA LEU A 5 -20.01 -21.81 -1.75
C LEU A 5 -19.35 -20.62 -2.48
N LYS A 6 -20.06 -19.94 -3.39
CA LYS A 6 -19.57 -18.73 -4.07
C LYS A 6 -19.51 -17.54 -3.11
N LEU A 7 -20.57 -17.34 -2.32
CA LEU A 7 -20.63 -16.28 -1.30
C LEU A 7 -19.56 -16.44 -0.22
N ASP A 8 -19.36 -17.66 0.29
CA ASP A 8 -18.33 -17.94 1.30
C ASP A 8 -16.91 -17.67 0.76
N LYS A 9 -16.65 -18.02 -0.51
CA LYS A 9 -15.37 -17.76 -1.17
C LYS A 9 -15.15 -16.26 -1.42
N ALA A 10 -16.20 -15.54 -1.85
CA ALA A 10 -16.14 -14.10 -2.04
C ALA A 10 -15.90 -13.35 -0.72
N GLY A 11 -16.54 -13.79 0.37
CA GLY A 11 -16.32 -13.24 1.71
C GLY A 11 -14.87 -13.40 2.19
N LYS A 12 -14.29 -14.60 2.05
CA LYS A 12 -12.87 -14.84 2.35
C LYS A 12 -11.94 -13.96 1.50
N SER A 13 -12.19 -13.91 0.19
CA SER A 13 -11.41 -13.06 -0.73
C SER A 13 -11.49 -11.58 -0.38
N ARG A 14 -12.63 -11.09 0.12
CA ARG A 14 -12.79 -9.71 0.55
C ARG A 14 -11.97 -9.41 1.80
N VAL A 15 -12.02 -10.30 2.81
CA VAL A 15 -11.24 -10.14 4.05
C VAL A 15 -9.74 -10.11 3.74
N ASP A 16 -9.26 -11.01 2.89
CA ASP A 16 -7.84 -11.07 2.51
C ASP A 16 -7.39 -9.79 1.78
N LEU A 17 -8.23 -9.26 0.88
CA LEU A 17 -7.94 -8.00 0.17
C LEU A 17 -7.89 -6.80 1.14
N LEU A 18 -8.83 -6.71 2.09
CA LEU A 18 -8.83 -5.65 3.10
C LEU A 18 -7.58 -5.69 3.98
N ALA A 19 -7.15 -6.89 4.39
CA ALA A 19 -5.92 -7.06 5.14
C ALA A 19 -4.70 -6.58 4.33
N ARG A 20 -4.61 -6.93 3.04
CA ARG A 20 -3.51 -6.49 2.16
C ARG A 20 -3.51 -4.99 1.91
N VAL A 21 -4.68 -4.37 1.70
CA VAL A 21 -4.81 -2.91 1.55
C VAL A 21 -4.30 -2.19 2.80
N LYS A 22 -4.68 -2.69 3.99
CA LYS A 22 -4.21 -2.12 5.26
C LYS A 22 -2.69 -2.26 5.42
N LEU A 23 -2.14 -3.44 5.17
CA LEU A 23 -0.69 -3.67 5.25
C LEU A 23 0.09 -2.77 4.30
N SER A 24 -0.43 -2.56 3.08
CA SER A 24 0.18 -1.66 2.09
C SER A 24 0.16 -0.20 2.54
N HIS A 25 -0.96 0.28 3.11
CA HIS A 25 -1.03 1.60 3.74
C HIS A 25 -0.05 1.77 4.90
N ASP A 26 0.01 0.79 5.81
CA ASP A 26 0.92 0.80 6.96
C ASP A 26 2.38 0.84 6.50
N LYS A 27 2.73 0.07 5.46
CA LYS A 27 4.06 0.08 4.86
C LYS A 27 4.39 1.43 4.20
N LEU A 28 3.47 2.03 3.46
CA LEU A 28 3.68 3.36 2.86
C LEU A 28 3.91 4.43 3.93
N LYS A 29 3.19 4.34 5.05
CA LYS A 29 3.40 5.24 6.18
C LYS A 29 4.82 5.12 6.73
N ASP A 30 5.28 3.90 7.04
CA ASP A 30 6.65 3.68 7.55
C ASP A 30 7.72 4.18 6.56
N LEU A 31 7.58 3.86 5.27
CA LEU A 31 8.53 4.29 4.24
C LEU A 31 8.62 5.82 4.14
N ARG A 32 7.47 6.52 4.19
CA ARG A 32 7.42 7.99 4.14
C ARG A 32 8.00 8.62 5.39
N GLU A 33 7.74 8.06 6.57
CA GLU A 33 8.32 8.52 7.84
C GLU A 33 9.85 8.36 7.84
N ARG A 34 10.36 7.22 7.36
CA ARG A 34 11.79 6.96 7.21
C ARG A 34 12.45 7.92 6.22
N LYS A 35 11.81 8.16 5.07
CA LYS A 35 12.30 9.12 4.06
C LYS A 35 12.39 10.53 4.67
N ALA A 36 11.32 11.00 5.31
CA ALA A 36 11.30 12.32 5.95
C ALA A 36 12.38 12.47 7.03
N SER A 37 12.63 11.40 7.81
CA SER A 37 13.70 11.40 8.81
C SER A 37 15.09 11.51 8.19
N LEU A 38 15.33 10.86 7.04
CA LEU A 38 16.60 10.96 6.32
C LEU A 38 16.78 12.33 5.65
N GLU A 39 15.73 12.90 5.07
CA GLU A 39 15.75 14.25 4.51
C GLU A 39 16.09 15.31 5.56
N ALA A 40 15.48 15.21 6.75
CA ALA A 40 15.80 16.09 7.88
C ALA A 40 17.27 15.96 8.30
N ARG A 41 17.80 14.74 8.37
CA ARG A 41 19.22 14.49 8.69
C ARG A 41 20.15 15.00 7.60
N ALA A 42 19.79 14.86 6.33
CA ALA A 42 20.56 15.37 5.21
C ALA A 42 20.68 16.91 5.27
N LEU A 43 19.57 17.59 5.53
CA LEU A 43 19.53 19.05 5.73
C LEU A 43 20.41 19.49 6.91
N GLU A 44 20.32 18.79 8.05
CA GLU A 44 21.16 19.08 9.21
C GLU A 44 22.65 18.86 8.91
N ALA A 45 22.99 17.76 8.22
CA ALA A 45 24.35 17.43 7.85
C ALA A 45 24.97 18.47 6.90
N LEU A 46 24.19 18.96 5.92
CA LEU A 46 24.59 20.05 5.04
C LEU A 46 24.90 21.34 5.82
N SER A 47 24.10 21.67 6.84
CA SER A 47 24.32 22.86 7.68
C SER A 47 25.60 22.80 8.53
N LYS A 48 26.10 21.59 8.80
CA LYS A 48 27.26 21.34 9.67
C LYS A 48 28.56 21.05 8.90
N ASN A 49 28.57 21.23 7.57
CA ASN A 49 29.71 20.86 6.71
C ASN A 49 30.16 19.39 6.91
N VAL A 50 29.21 18.47 7.09
CA VAL A 50 29.48 17.03 7.23
C VAL A 50 30.14 16.50 5.94
N ASN A 51 30.94 15.45 6.09
CA ASN A 51 31.64 14.79 4.99
C ASN A 51 30.71 14.54 3.78
N PRO A 52 31.05 15.05 2.58
CA PRO A 52 30.26 14.87 1.36
C PRO A 52 29.93 13.40 1.02
N SER A 53 30.80 12.45 1.37
CA SER A 53 30.54 11.02 1.15
C SER A 53 29.30 10.53 1.90
N LEU A 54 29.14 10.95 3.16
CA LEU A 54 27.99 10.57 3.99
C LEU A 54 26.70 11.21 3.46
N ILE A 55 26.80 12.42 2.92
CA ILE A 55 25.66 13.11 2.30
C ILE A 55 25.21 12.37 1.03
N ASN A 56 26.17 11.89 0.23
CA ASN A 56 25.89 11.10 -0.96
C ASN A 56 25.22 9.75 -0.60
N GLU A 57 25.70 9.05 0.42
CA GLU A 57 25.08 7.81 0.92
C GLU A 57 23.62 8.03 1.36
N VAL A 58 23.34 9.13 2.05
CA VAL A 58 21.97 9.48 2.46
C VAL A 58 21.10 9.81 1.23
N ALA A 59 21.64 10.52 0.24
CA ALA A 59 20.91 10.83 -0.99
C ALA A 59 20.56 9.55 -1.79
N GLU A 60 21.49 8.60 -1.88
CA GLU A 60 21.26 7.30 -2.51
C GLU A 60 20.16 6.51 -1.78
N GLU A 61 20.16 6.51 -0.44
CA GLU A 61 19.11 5.84 0.33
C GLU A 61 17.75 6.52 0.17
N ILE A 62 17.68 7.84 0.09
CA ILE A 62 16.45 8.57 -0.21
C ILE A 62 15.91 8.16 -1.58
N ALA A 63 16.76 8.11 -2.61
CA ALA A 63 16.35 7.67 -3.94
C ALA A 63 15.87 6.20 -3.95
N ARG A 64 16.49 5.32 -3.17
CA ARG A 64 16.00 3.93 -2.99
C ARG A 64 14.62 3.90 -2.33
N LEU A 65 14.40 4.70 -1.28
CA LEU A 65 13.10 4.80 -0.61
C LEU A 65 12.01 5.36 -1.54
N GLU A 66 12.32 6.34 -2.37
CA GLU A 66 11.38 6.89 -3.36
C GLU A 66 10.91 5.84 -4.38
N ASN A 67 11.83 5.01 -4.86
CA ASN A 67 11.51 3.89 -5.74
C ASN A 67 10.63 2.86 -5.03
N LEU A 68 10.91 2.54 -3.77
CA LEU A 68 10.09 1.63 -2.97
C LEU A 68 8.69 2.18 -2.70
N ILE A 69 8.57 3.48 -2.41
CA ILE A 69 7.29 4.16 -2.21
C ILE A 69 6.47 4.08 -3.50
N THR A 70 7.06 4.44 -4.64
CA THR A 70 6.38 4.39 -5.95
C THR A 70 5.88 2.98 -6.27
N ALA A 71 6.72 1.97 -6.04
CA ALA A 71 6.34 0.59 -6.26
C ALA A 71 5.19 0.15 -5.35
N GLU A 72 5.21 0.54 -4.07
CA GLU A 72 4.15 0.20 -3.12
C GLU A 72 2.84 0.97 -3.40
N GLU A 73 2.90 2.21 -3.87
CA GLU A 73 1.72 2.97 -4.32
C GLU A 73 1.03 2.28 -5.50
N GLN A 74 1.82 1.72 -6.43
CA GLN A 74 1.27 0.92 -7.53
C GLN A 74 0.60 -0.37 -7.04
N VAL A 75 1.20 -1.04 -6.05
CA VAL A 75 0.60 -2.22 -5.41
C VAL A 75 -0.72 -1.85 -4.74
N LEU A 76 -0.73 -0.76 -3.96
CA LEU A 76 -1.92 -0.29 -3.26
C LEU A 76 -3.06 0.02 -4.25
N SER A 77 -2.78 0.79 -5.30
CA SER A 77 -3.76 1.12 -6.35
C SER A 77 -4.38 -0.15 -6.96
N ASN A 78 -3.55 -1.15 -7.29
CA ASN A 78 -4.04 -2.43 -7.83
C ASN A 78 -4.92 -3.20 -6.84
N LEU A 79 -4.57 -3.17 -5.55
CA LEU A 79 -5.35 -3.80 -4.48
C LEU A 79 -6.70 -3.12 -4.29
N GLU A 80 -6.75 -1.79 -4.36
CA GLU A 80 -7.98 -1.01 -4.24
C GLU A 80 -8.93 -1.26 -5.41
N VAL A 81 -8.42 -1.28 -6.65
CA VAL A 81 -9.21 -1.67 -7.82
C VAL A 81 -9.76 -3.09 -7.66
N SER A 82 -8.94 -4.04 -7.19
CA SER A 82 -9.36 -5.42 -6.96
C SER A 82 -10.44 -5.53 -5.89
N ARG A 83 -10.28 -4.79 -4.77
CA ARG A 83 -11.27 -4.70 -3.69
C ARG A 83 -12.60 -4.17 -4.22
N ASP A 84 -12.57 -3.06 -4.95
CA ASP A 84 -13.78 -2.41 -5.45
C ASP A 84 -14.53 -3.29 -6.47
N GLY A 85 -13.79 -4.06 -7.28
CA GLY A 85 -14.37 -5.09 -8.16
C GLY A 85 -15.10 -6.19 -7.40
N VAL A 86 -14.49 -6.70 -6.32
CA VAL A 86 -15.11 -7.71 -5.45
C VAL A 86 -16.34 -7.15 -4.73
N GLU A 87 -16.28 -5.91 -4.24
CA GLU A 87 -17.42 -5.28 -3.57
C GLU A 87 -18.60 -5.11 -4.52
N LYS A 88 -18.39 -4.58 -5.73
CA LYS A 88 -19.44 -4.45 -6.75
C LYS A 88 -20.11 -5.79 -7.08
N SER A 89 -19.31 -6.85 -7.28
CA SER A 89 -19.82 -8.20 -7.54
C SER A 89 -20.63 -8.76 -6.36
N SER A 90 -20.21 -8.48 -5.12
CA SER A 90 -20.93 -8.95 -3.94
C SER A 90 -22.27 -8.25 -3.75
N TYR A 91 -22.37 -6.97 -4.13
CA TYR A 91 -23.64 -6.23 -4.11
C TYR A 91 -24.64 -6.74 -5.15
N SER A 92 -24.19 -7.02 -6.38
CA SER A 92 -25.07 -7.58 -7.41
C SER A 92 -25.61 -8.95 -7.02
N ASP A 93 -24.75 -9.80 -6.45
CA ASP A 93 -25.13 -11.14 -6.02
C ASP A 93 -26.09 -11.11 -4.81
N SER A 94 -25.91 -10.14 -3.89
CA SER A 94 -26.82 -9.92 -2.76
C SER A 94 -28.17 -9.34 -3.17
N ALA A 95 -28.21 -8.43 -4.14
CA ALA A 95 -29.46 -7.87 -4.66
C ALA A 95 -30.33 -8.94 -5.32
N ALA A 96 -29.71 -9.85 -6.09
CA ALA A 96 -30.39 -10.99 -6.70
C ALA A 96 -31.02 -11.94 -5.66
N TYR A 97 -30.44 -12.07 -4.45
CA TYR A 97 -31.00 -12.87 -3.36
C TYR A 97 -32.25 -12.25 -2.71
N ARG A 98 -32.36 -10.91 -2.69
CA ARG A 98 -33.51 -10.22 -2.09
C ARG A 98 -34.75 -10.17 -2.99
N SER A 99 -34.61 -10.53 -4.27
CA SER A 99 -35.68 -10.51 -5.28
C SER A 99 -36.31 -11.89 -5.56
N VAL A 100 -35.95 -12.92 -4.79
CA VAL A 100 -36.54 -14.28 -4.80
C VAL A 100 -37.11 -14.60 -3.43
#